data_AF-A0A060Y606-F1
#
_entry.id   AF-A0A060Y606-F1
#
_cell.length_a   1.000
_cell.length_b   1.000
_cell.length_c   1.000
_cell.angle_alpha   90.00
_cell.angle_beta   90.00
_cell.angle_gamma   90.00
#
_symmetry.space_group_name_H-M   'P 1'
#
loop_
_entity.id
_entity.type
_entity.pdbx_description
1 polymer ?
#
loop_
_entity_poly.entity_id
_entity_poly.type
_entity_poly.pdbx_seq_one_letter_code
_entity_poly.pdbx_strand_id
1 'polypeptide(L)'
;MVAEEYLSYFNFSGLTIDQAIRAFLREFALMGETQERERVLAHFSRRYLQCNPNAIPSEDSVHTLTCALMLLNTDLHGHNIGKKMSILQFINNLEGLNDGKDFPRELLKVC
;
A
#
# COMPACT_ATOMS: atom_id res chain seq x y z
N MET A 1 5.18 -5.73 -21.34
CA MET A 1 5.36 -6.75 -20.30
C MET A 1 3.98 -7.09 -19.75
N VAL A 2 3.64 -8.37 -19.59
CA VAL A 2 2.27 -8.81 -19.23
C VAL A 2 1.76 -8.18 -17.91
N ALA A 3 2.66 -7.90 -16.96
CA ALA A 3 2.29 -7.32 -15.66
C ALA A 3 1.73 -5.89 -15.74
N GLU A 4 2.29 -5.01 -16.59
CA GLU A 4 1.79 -3.62 -16.75
C GLU A 4 0.40 -3.58 -17.39
N GLU A 5 0.16 -4.41 -18.41
CA GLU A 5 -1.18 -4.53 -19.01
C GLU A 5 -2.18 -5.11 -18.00
N TYR A 6 -1.80 -6.11 -17.22
CA TYR A 6 -2.69 -6.72 -16.22
C TYR A 6 -3.10 -5.72 -15.13
N LEU A 7 -2.16 -4.90 -14.65
CA LEU A 7 -2.40 -3.80 -13.71
C LEU A 7 -3.35 -2.73 -14.28
N SER A 8 -3.34 -2.50 -15.59
CA SER A 8 -4.23 -1.54 -16.24
C SER A 8 -5.72 -1.96 -16.20
N TYR A 9 -6.02 -3.23 -15.94
CA TYR A 9 -7.39 -3.73 -15.77
C TYR A 9 -7.91 -3.56 -14.35
N PHE A 10 -7.06 -3.34 -13.36
CA PHE A 10 -7.51 -3.07 -12.00
C PHE A 10 -8.09 -1.67 -11.93
N ASN A 11 -9.37 -1.61 -11.57
CA ASN A 11 -10.06 -0.37 -11.24
C ASN A 11 -10.10 -0.21 -9.72
N PHE A 12 -9.26 0.67 -9.19
CA PHE A 12 -9.22 0.99 -7.76
C PHE A 12 -10.07 2.21 -7.40
N SER A 13 -10.83 2.77 -8.33
CA SER A 13 -11.57 4.01 -8.12
C SER A 13 -12.59 3.85 -6.99
N GLY A 14 -12.52 4.73 -5.99
CA GLY A 14 -13.44 4.71 -4.84
C GLY A 14 -13.13 3.63 -3.79
N LEU A 15 -12.10 2.81 -4.01
CA LEU A 15 -11.57 1.91 -2.98
C LEU A 15 -10.55 2.65 -2.12
N THR A 16 -10.52 2.34 -0.83
CA THR A 16 -9.41 2.73 0.04
C THR A 16 -8.15 1.96 -0.34
N ILE A 17 -6.99 2.49 0.02
CA ILE A 17 -5.69 1.89 -0.35
C ILE A 17 -5.53 0.47 0.22
N ASP A 18 -6.07 0.21 1.41
CA ASP A 18 -6.07 -1.13 2.03
C ASP A 18 -6.96 -2.13 1.25
N GLN A 19 -8.11 -1.68 0.75
CA GLN A 19 -9.01 -2.52 -0.05
C GLN A 19 -8.38 -2.81 -1.41
N ALA A 20 -7.82 -1.78 -2.04
CA ALA A 20 -7.14 -1.89 -3.33
C ALA A 20 -5.95 -2.85 -3.25
N ILE A 21 -5.08 -2.73 -2.23
CA ILE A 21 -3.92 -3.61 -2.09
C ILE A 21 -4.34 -5.04 -1.73
N ARG A 22 -5.37 -5.24 -0.90
CA ARG A 22 -5.91 -6.58 -0.63
C ARG A 22 -6.48 -7.24 -1.88
N ALA A 23 -7.21 -6.50 -2.71
CA ALA A 23 -7.72 -7.01 -3.99
C ALA A 23 -6.57 -7.33 -4.96
N PHE A 24 -5.58 -6.45 -5.02
CA PHE A 24 -4.39 -6.65 -5.85
C PHE A 24 -3.59 -7.91 -5.44
N LEU A 25 -3.33 -8.10 -4.15
CA LEU A 25 -2.56 -9.24 -3.63
C LEU A 25 -3.31 -10.58 -3.68
N ARG A 26 -4.64 -10.57 -3.83
CA ARG A 26 -5.43 -11.78 -4.09
C ARG A 26 -5.20 -12.33 -5.49
N GLU A 27 -5.10 -11.43 -6.47
CA GLU A 27 -4.88 -11.77 -7.88
C GLU A 27 -3.39 -11.91 -8.20
N PHE A 28 -2.54 -11.13 -7.52
CA PHE A 28 -1.10 -11.11 -7.73
C PHE A 28 -0.37 -11.64 -6.49
N ALA A 29 0.07 -12.88 -6.56
CA ALA A 29 0.96 -13.44 -5.55
C ALA A 29 2.35 -12.80 -5.67
N LEU A 30 2.78 -12.07 -4.64
CA LEU A 30 4.13 -11.52 -4.53
C LEU A 30 5.15 -12.65 -4.31
N MET A 31 5.45 -13.40 -5.36
CA MET A 31 6.44 -14.48 -5.39
C MET A 31 7.68 -13.96 -6.10
N GLY A 32 8.86 -14.13 -5.49
CA GLY A 32 10.13 -13.65 -6.07
C GLY A 32 11.02 -12.93 -5.06
N GLU A 33 12.11 -12.34 -5.56
CA GLU A 33 13.06 -11.58 -4.75
C GLU A 33 12.49 -10.22 -4.32
N THR A 34 13.07 -9.62 -3.27
CA THR A 34 12.66 -8.31 -2.73
C THR A 34 12.54 -7.25 -3.82
N GLN A 35 13.46 -7.23 -4.78
CA GLN A 35 13.49 -6.25 -5.88
C GLN A 35 12.30 -6.38 -6.84
N GLU A 36 11.83 -7.60 -7.13
CA GLU A 36 10.65 -7.80 -7.98
C GLU A 36 9.38 -7.37 -7.25
N ARG A 37 9.28 -7.68 -5.95
CA ARG A 37 8.15 -7.26 -5.11
C ARG A 37 8.05 -5.74 -5.05
N GLU A 38 9.16 -5.03 -4.85
CA GLU A 38 9.17 -3.57 -4.87
C GLU A 38 8.68 -2.98 -6.20
N ARG A 39 9.13 -3.54 -7.34
CA ARG A 39 8.65 -3.07 -8.67
C ARG A 39 7.15 -3.22 -8.80
N VAL A 40 6.60 -4.36 -8.40
CA VAL A 40 5.17 -4.63 -8.45
C VAL A 40 4.40 -3.63 -7.57
N LEU A 41 4.89 -3.35 -6.35
CA LEU A 41 4.28 -2.38 -5.46
C LEU A 41 4.36 -0.95 -6.01
N ALA A 42 5.47 -0.57 -6.67
CA ALA A 42 5.58 0.74 -7.33
C ALA A 42 4.53 0.91 -8.43
N HIS A 43 4.32 -0.13 -9.26
CA HIS A 43 3.27 -0.10 -10.27
C HIS A 43 1.85 -0.02 -9.67
N PHE A 44 1.60 -0.74 -8.56
CA PHE A 44 0.34 -0.61 -7.81
C PHE A 44 0.13 0.83 -7.33
N SER A 45 1.14 1.46 -6.72
CA SER A 45 1.03 2.84 -6.20
C SER A 45 0.66 3.83 -7.30
N ARG A 46 1.35 3.75 -8.44
CA ARG A 46 1.07 4.58 -9.60
C ARG A 46 -0.36 4.39 -10.11
N ARG A 47 -0.82 3.13 -10.18
CA ARG A 47 -2.17 2.81 -10.63
C ARG A 47 -3.24 3.30 -9.64
N TYR A 48 -3.01 3.14 -8.34
CA TYR A 48 -3.92 3.63 -7.31
C TYR A 48 -4.08 5.16 -7.38
N LEU A 49 -2.98 5.90 -7.55
CA LEU A 49 -3.00 7.35 -7.72
C LEU A 49 -3.77 7.77 -8.98
N GLN A 50 -3.59 7.06 -10.09
CA GLN A 50 -4.35 7.32 -11.33
C GLN A 50 -5.86 7.12 -11.15
N CYS A 51 -6.27 6.10 -10.40
CA CYS A 51 -7.68 5.85 -10.09
C CYS A 51 -8.24 6.80 -9.02
N ASN A 52 -7.40 7.30 -8.11
CA ASN A 52 -7.79 8.11 -6.96
C ASN A 52 -6.90 9.36 -6.80
N PRO A 53 -6.88 10.29 -7.78
CA PRO A 53 -5.94 11.42 -7.80
C PRO A 53 -6.16 12.41 -6.64
N ASN A 54 -7.34 12.40 -6.01
CA ASN A 54 -7.68 13.29 -4.90
C ASN A 54 -7.49 12.63 -3.52
N ALA A 55 -7.12 11.34 -3.46
CA ALA A 55 -7.00 10.63 -2.19
C ALA A 55 -5.67 10.90 -1.48
N ILE A 56 -4.57 10.86 -2.23
CA ILE A 56 -3.20 11.04 -1.73
C ILE A 56 -2.44 11.91 -2.74
N PRO A 57 -1.65 12.91 -2.31
CA PRO A 57 -1.09 13.93 -3.20
C PRO A 57 0.07 13.45 -4.09
N SER A 58 0.84 12.43 -3.68
CA SER A 58 2.03 11.99 -4.43
C SER A 58 2.16 10.47 -4.53
N GLU A 59 2.78 10.00 -5.61
CA GLU A 59 3.07 8.57 -5.85
C GLU A 59 3.96 7.99 -4.74
N ASP A 60 4.95 8.76 -4.30
CA ASP A 60 5.84 8.40 -3.19
C ASP A 60 5.07 8.19 -1.88
N SER A 61 4.08 9.05 -1.61
CA SER A 61 3.22 8.93 -0.45
C SER A 61 2.32 7.69 -0.52
N VAL A 62 1.78 7.37 -1.70
CA VAL A 62 1.02 6.13 -1.93
C VAL A 62 1.92 4.91 -1.75
N HIS A 63 3.15 4.94 -2.27
CA HIS A 63 4.11 3.86 -2.15
C HIS A 63 4.55 3.63 -0.71
N THR A 64 4.82 4.70 0.03
CA THR A 64 5.14 4.62 1.46
C THR A 64 4.03 3.94 2.25
N LEU A 65 2.77 4.34 2.05
CA LEU A 65 1.61 3.70 2.66
C LEU A 65 1.48 2.22 2.26
N THR A 66 1.68 1.91 0.98
CA THR A 66 1.61 0.55 0.44
C THR A 66 2.65 -0.36 1.09
N CYS A 67 3.90 0.10 1.22
CA CYS A 67 4.97 -0.62 1.91
C CYS A 67 4.67 -0.78 3.40
N ALA A 68 4.16 0.25 4.06
CA ALA A 68 3.77 0.17 5.45
C ALA A 68 2.62 -0.84 5.66
N LEU A 69 1.63 -0.89 4.76
CA LEU A 69 0.54 -1.88 4.78
C LEU A 69 1.06 -3.30 4.60
N MET A 70 2.05 -3.49 3.71
CA MET A 70 2.71 -4.78 3.52
C MET A 70 3.49 -5.23 4.74
N LEU A 71 4.17 -4.31 5.44
CA LEU A 71 4.85 -4.60 6.70
C LEU A 71 3.84 -4.97 7.79
N LEU A 72 2.75 -4.20 7.92
CA LEU A 72 1.67 -4.50 8.87
C LEU A 72 1.05 -5.88 8.60
N ASN A 73 0.78 -6.19 7.33
CA ASN A 73 0.22 -7.48 6.93
C ASN A 73 1.19 -8.64 7.20
N THR A 74 2.50 -8.43 6.99
CA THR A 74 3.54 -9.42 7.32
C THR A 74 3.69 -9.62 8.83
N ASP A 75 3.56 -8.57 9.64
CA ASP A 75 3.58 -8.68 11.10
C ASP A 75 2.31 -9.35 11.67
N LEU A 76 1.15 -9.13 11.04
CA LEU A 76 -0.12 -9.72 11.45
C LEU A 76 -0.23 -11.21 11.09
N HIS A 77 0.30 -11.61 9.93
CA HIS A 77 0.21 -12.98 9.39
C HIS A 77 1.50 -13.80 9.49
N GLY A 78 2.64 -13.16 9.72
CA GLY A 78 3.92 -13.83 9.95
C GLY A 78 3.95 -14.47 11.34
N HIS A 79 4.67 -15.59 11.47
CA HIS A 79 4.92 -16.29 12.74
C HIS A 79 5.76 -15.47 13.76
N ASN A 80 5.78 -14.14 13.69
CA ASN A 80 6.43 -13.27 14.67
C ASN A 80 5.56 -13.15 15.94
N ILE A 81 5.68 -14.17 16.78
CA ILE A 81 5.15 -14.22 18.15
C ILE A 81 5.92 -13.19 18.99
N GLY A 82 5.56 -11.91 18.96
CA GLY A 82 6.16 -10.96 19.91
C GLY A 82 5.89 -9.46 19.74
N LYS A 83 5.78 -8.95 18.52
CA LYS A 83 5.53 -7.50 18.28
C LYS A 83 4.61 -7.32 17.09
N LYS A 84 3.30 -7.29 17.36
CA LYS A 84 2.31 -6.79 16.40
C LYS A 84 2.42 -5.28 16.38
N MET A 85 2.80 -4.69 15.24
CA MET A 85 2.74 -3.23 15.07
C MET A 85 1.28 -2.80 15.22
N SER A 86 0.98 -1.94 16.21
CA SER A 86 -0.37 -1.41 16.36
C SER A 86 -0.65 -0.37 15.28
N ILE A 87 -1.92 -0.18 14.91
CA ILE A 87 -2.34 0.90 14.00
C ILE A 87 -1.81 2.27 14.47
N LEU A 88 -1.65 2.48 15.79
CA LEU A 88 -1.05 3.70 16.34
C LEU A 88 0.45 3.82 16.01
N GLN A 89 1.21 2.72 16.06
CA GLN A 89 2.61 2.72 15.64
C GLN A 89 2.75 2.90 14.13
N PHE A 90 1.83 2.31 13.36
CA PHE A 90 1.74 2.54 11.92
C PHE A 90 1.46 4.00 11.58
N ILE A 91 0.51 4.64 12.28
CA ILE A 91 0.21 6.08 12.13
C ILE A 91 1.44 6.94 12.47
N ASN A 92 2.11 6.65 13.59
CA ASN A 92 3.32 7.39 14.00
C ASN A 92 4.48 7.19 13.01
N ASN A 93 4.63 6.00 12.43
CA ASN A 93 5.67 5.74 11.43
C ASN A 93 5.41 6.48 10.11
N LEU A 94 4.15 6.88 9.85
CA LEU A 94 3.73 7.62 8.67
C LEU A 94 3.64 9.14 8.90
N GLU A 95 3.91 9.60 10.12
CA GLU A 95 3.92 11.02 10.49
C GLU A 95 5.01 11.75 9.67
N GLY A 96 4.64 12.84 8.99
CA GLY A 96 5.53 13.60 8.12
C GLY A 96 5.95 12.95 6.79
N LEU A 97 5.49 11.73 6.46
CA LEU A 97 5.87 11.03 5.23
C LEU A 97 4.98 11.35 4.00
N ASN A 98 3.99 12.23 4.15
CA ASN A 98 3.14 12.70 3.05
C ASN A 98 3.63 14.06 2.54
N ASP A 99 4.75 14.09 1.83
CA ASP A 99 5.44 15.33 1.39
C ASP A 99 5.74 16.32 2.54
N GLY A 100 6.16 15.80 3.70
CA GLY A 100 6.41 16.60 4.91
C GLY A 100 5.17 16.91 5.75
N LYS A 101 4.01 16.31 5.41
CA LYS A 101 2.75 16.39 6.17
C LYS A 101 2.33 15.01 6.64
N ASP A 102 1.27 14.98 7.46
CA ASP A 102 0.64 13.73 7.89
C ASP A 102 -0.39 13.25 6.88
N PHE A 103 -0.57 11.94 6.83
CA PHE A 103 -1.70 11.35 6.11
C PHE A 103 -3.02 11.60 6.85
N PRO A 104 -4.15 11.73 6.14
CA PRO A 104 -5.45 11.88 6.76
C PRO A 104 -5.74 10.72 7.72
N ARG A 105 -6.03 11.00 8.99
CA ARG A 105 -6.28 9.96 10.01
C ARG A 105 -7.42 9.03 9.64
N GLU A 106 -8.42 9.52 8.91
CA GLU A 106 -9.52 8.70 8.39
C GLU A 106 -9.02 7.62 7.42
N LEU A 107 -8.01 7.92 6.59
CA LEU A 107 -7.40 6.97 5.67
C LEU A 107 -6.61 5.89 6.45
N LEU A 108 -5.97 6.27 7.55
CA LEU A 108 -5.17 5.38 8.40
C LEU A 108 -6.02 4.50 9.34
N LYS A 109 -7.21 4.96 9.75
CA LYS A 109 -8.13 4.20 10.62
C LYS A 109 -8.84 3.04 9.92
N VAL A 110 -8.91 3.09 8.59
CA VAL A 110 -9.62 2.08 7.78
C VAL A 110 -8.68 0.92 7.37
N CYS A 111 -7.38 1.06 7.61
CA CYS A 111 -6.33 0.09 7.28
C CYS A 111 -6.26 -1.11 8.24
#